data_AF-A0A2S5L619-F1
#
_entry.id   AF-A0A2S5L619-F1
#
_cell.length_a   1.000
_cell.length_b   1.000
_cell.length_c   1.000
_cell.angle_alpha   90.00
_cell.angle_beta   90.00
_cell.angle_gamma   90.00
#
_symmetry.space_group_name_H-M   'P 1'
#
loop_
_entity.id
_entity.type
_entity.pdbx_description
1 polymer ?
#
loop_
_entity_poly.entity_id
_entity_poly.type
_entity_poly.pdbx_seq_one_letter_code
_entity_poly.pdbx_strand_id
1 'polypeptide(L)'
;MAVLLGLTLGLMATIPAHAATILDVLTDIEGRYTGPTVEENVVSMDTDKNGFADASEVRAFLELKHGKGYESEVLDRFEASLKGTSCGTPFAGVTQLTN
;
A
#
# COMPACT_ATOMS: atom_id res chain seq x y z
N MET A 1 -13.19 64.34 33.89
CA MET A 1 -12.89 62.94 34.26
C MET A 1 -13.04 62.12 33.00
N ALA A 2 -11.96 61.99 32.22
CA ALA A 2 -11.03 60.86 32.28
C ALA A 2 -11.67 59.56 31.73
N VAL A 3 -11.63 59.47 30.41
CA VAL A 3 -11.23 58.27 29.63
C VAL A 3 -11.80 56.94 30.11
N LEU A 4 -12.93 56.52 29.54
CA LEU A 4 -13.31 55.10 29.49
C LEU A 4 -12.86 54.52 28.13
N LEU A 5 -11.55 54.51 27.89
CA LEU A 5 -10.91 53.68 26.86
C LEU A 5 -10.86 52.24 27.41
N GLY A 6 -11.97 51.53 27.31
CA GLY A 6 -12.02 50.09 27.55
C GLY A 6 -11.62 49.36 26.29
N LEU A 7 -10.32 49.31 26.00
CA LEU A 7 -9.71 48.51 24.94
C LEU A 7 -10.14 47.05 25.10
N THR A 8 -11.17 46.61 24.37
CA THR A 8 -11.50 45.20 24.18
C THR A 8 -10.43 44.58 23.31
N LEU A 9 -9.27 44.32 23.92
CA LEU A 9 -8.15 43.65 23.31
C LEU A 9 -8.57 42.20 23.08
N GLY A 10 -8.77 41.85 21.81
CA GLY A 10 -9.25 40.56 21.38
C GLY A 10 -8.36 39.44 21.92
N LEU A 11 -8.92 38.60 22.78
CA LEU A 11 -8.35 37.29 23.05
C LEU A 11 -8.78 36.37 21.90
N MET A 12 -8.14 36.55 20.74
CA MET A 12 -8.12 35.51 19.72
C MET A 12 -7.37 34.34 20.32
N ALA A 13 -8.12 33.38 20.87
CA ALA A 13 -7.56 32.10 21.29
C ALA A 13 -6.88 31.49 20.07
N THR A 14 -5.55 31.52 20.05
CA THR A 14 -4.75 30.84 19.04
C THR A 14 -4.96 29.35 19.25
N ILE A 15 -5.86 28.75 18.46
CA ILE A 15 -5.96 27.29 18.38
C ILE A 15 -4.60 26.81 17.87
N PRO A 16 -3.85 25.98 18.62
CA PRO A 16 -2.62 25.43 18.12
C PRO A 16 -3.00 24.52 16.94
N ALA A 17 -2.70 24.96 15.72
CA ALA A 17 -2.68 24.08 14.56
C ALA A 17 -1.53 23.09 14.77
N HIS A 18 -1.81 21.97 15.44
CA HIS A 18 -0.87 20.85 15.49
C HIS A 18 -0.70 20.33 14.08
N ALA A 19 0.50 20.45 13.53
CA ALA A 19 0.85 19.81 12.27
C ALA A 19 0.89 18.30 12.53
N ALA A 20 -0.17 17.60 12.16
CA ALA A 20 -0.20 16.14 12.21
C ALA A 20 1.00 15.62 11.41
N THR A 21 1.88 14.88 12.08
CA THR A 21 3.00 14.23 11.39
C THR A 21 2.44 13.05 10.58
N ILE A 22 3.14 12.64 9.51
CA ILE A 22 2.70 11.48 8.72
C ILE A 22 2.54 10.24 9.61
N LEU A 23 3.38 10.11 10.65
CA LEU A 23 3.26 9.02 11.62
C LEU A 23 1.94 9.09 12.40
N ASP A 24 1.55 10.27 12.86
CA ASP A 24 0.27 10.52 13.56
C ASP A 24 -0.96 10.23 12.68
N VAL A 25 -0.83 10.38 11.36
CA VAL A 25 -1.86 9.99 10.40
C VAL A 25 -1.93 8.47 10.19
N LEU A 26 -0.80 7.78 10.34
CA LEU A 26 -0.68 6.34 10.08
C LEU A 26 -0.80 5.47 11.33
N THR A 27 -0.89 6.05 12.53
CA THR A 27 -0.95 5.32 13.80
C THR A 27 -2.07 5.78 14.73
N ASP A 28 -2.60 4.87 15.55
CA ASP A 28 -3.61 5.16 16.57
C ASP A 28 -2.98 5.80 17.83
N ILE A 29 -3.83 6.12 18.81
CA ILE A 29 -3.39 6.68 20.11
C ILE A 29 -2.47 5.75 20.91
N GLU A 30 -2.40 4.47 20.55
CA GLU A 30 -1.51 3.46 21.14
C GLU A 30 -0.26 3.22 20.26
N GLY A 31 -0.08 3.98 19.18
CA GLY A 31 1.04 3.88 18.25
C GLY A 31 0.94 2.71 17.26
N ARG A 32 -0.22 2.08 17.12
CA ARG A 32 -0.44 0.96 16.19
C ARG A 32 -0.82 1.47 14.83
N TYR A 33 -0.34 0.83 13.77
CA TYR A 33 -0.70 1.17 12.39
C TYR A 33 -2.23 1.09 12.17
N THR A 34 -2.81 2.15 11.60
CA THR A 34 -4.27 2.30 11.37
C THR A 34 -4.68 2.10 9.92
N GLY A 35 -3.73 1.89 9.00
CA GLY A 35 -4.05 1.61 7.62
C GLY A 35 -4.56 0.18 7.40
N PRO A 36 -4.98 -0.14 6.17
CA PRO A 36 -5.55 -1.45 5.86
C PRO A 36 -4.55 -2.56 6.14
N THR A 37 -5.04 -3.64 6.74
CA THR A 37 -4.28 -4.87 6.96
C THR A 37 -3.89 -5.51 5.62
N VAL A 38 -2.95 -6.45 5.66
CA VAL A 38 -2.60 -7.24 4.47
C VAL A 38 -3.83 -7.96 3.93
N GLU A 39 -4.65 -8.50 4.82
CA GLU A 39 -5.83 -9.28 4.47
C GLU A 39 -6.91 -8.43 3.80
N GLU A 40 -7.16 -7.22 4.32
CA GLU A 40 -8.06 -6.25 3.67
C GLU A 40 -7.56 -5.83 2.28
N ASN A 41 -6.25 -5.65 2.12
CA ASN A 41 -5.67 -5.37 0.81
C ASN A 41 -5.87 -6.55 -0.16
N VAL A 42 -5.67 -7.79 0.29
CA VAL A 42 -5.91 -8.99 -0.54
C VAL A 42 -7.38 -9.10 -0.93
N VAL A 43 -8.31 -8.89 0.00
CA VAL A 43 -9.75 -8.88 -0.29
C VAL A 43 -10.13 -7.80 -1.31
N SER A 44 -9.43 -6.67 -1.31
CA SER A 44 -9.63 -5.60 -2.30
C SER A 44 -8.99 -5.89 -3.66
N MET A 45 -7.95 -6.72 -3.71
CA MET A 45 -7.28 -7.14 -4.94
C MET A 45 -8.02 -8.29 -5.62
N ASP A 46 -8.48 -9.28 -4.86
CA ASP A 46 -9.23 -10.45 -5.34
C ASP A 46 -10.61 -10.01 -5.85
N THR A 47 -10.71 -9.80 -7.17
CA THR A 47 -11.90 -9.34 -7.86
C THR A 47 -12.80 -10.48 -8.28
N ASP A 48 -12.22 -11.63 -8.62
CA ASP A 48 -12.98 -12.82 -9.02
C ASP A 48 -13.50 -13.64 -7.81
N LYS A 49 -13.09 -13.28 -6.59
CA LYS A 49 -13.49 -13.87 -5.31
C LYS A 49 -13.12 -15.34 -5.20
N ASN A 50 -12.01 -15.73 -5.81
CA ASN A 50 -11.49 -17.10 -5.74
C ASN A 50 -10.67 -17.38 -4.46
N GLY A 51 -10.42 -16.35 -3.62
CA GLY A 51 -9.70 -16.44 -2.36
C GLY A 51 -8.22 -16.10 -2.44
N PHE A 52 -7.69 -15.67 -3.59
CA PHE A 52 -6.34 -15.15 -3.76
C PHE A 52 -6.30 -14.06 -4.84
N ALA A 53 -5.26 -13.23 -4.82
CA ALA A 53 -5.04 -12.23 -5.86
C ALA A 53 -4.06 -12.76 -6.91
N ASP A 54 -4.47 -12.82 -8.17
CA ASP A 54 -3.58 -13.19 -9.28
C ASP A 54 -2.67 -12.02 -9.70
N ALA A 55 -1.66 -12.28 -10.56
CA ALA A 55 -0.72 -11.23 -10.96
C ALA A 55 -1.37 -10.08 -11.76
N SER A 56 -2.44 -10.37 -12.51
CA SER A 56 -3.17 -9.37 -13.26
C SER A 56 -4.02 -8.49 -12.35
N GLU A 57 -4.62 -9.07 -11.31
CA GLU A 57 -5.35 -8.37 -10.26
C GLU A 57 -4.42 -7.51 -9.40
N VAL A 58 -3.26 -8.04 -9.03
CA VAL A 58 -2.21 -7.28 -8.34
C VAL A 58 -1.75 -6.09 -9.18
N ARG A 59 -1.51 -6.29 -10.48
CA ARG A 59 -1.16 -5.20 -11.41
C ARG A 59 -2.27 -4.15 -11.48
N ALA A 60 -3.51 -4.58 -11.71
CA ALA A 60 -4.65 -3.66 -11.81
C ALA A 60 -4.83 -2.84 -10.52
N PHE A 61 -4.65 -3.45 -9.35
CA PHE A 61 -4.74 -2.78 -8.07
C PHE A 61 -3.62 -1.77 -7.81
N LEU A 62 -2.38 -2.12 -8.16
CA LEU A 62 -1.24 -1.21 -8.01
C LEU A 62 -1.35 -0.04 -9.00
N GLU A 63 -1.78 -0.28 -10.23
CA GLU A 63 -2.05 0.78 -11.20
C GLU A 63 -3.20 1.69 -10.77
N LEU A 64 -4.23 1.14 -10.11
CA LEU A 64 -5.32 1.93 -9.54
C LEU A 64 -4.82 2.87 -8.43
N LYS A 65 -3.87 2.43 -7.59
CA LYS A 65 -3.34 3.23 -6.48
C LYS A 65 -2.27 4.23 -6.89
N HIS A 66 -1.40 3.87 -7.82
CA HIS A 66 -0.19 4.64 -8.13
C HIS A 66 -0.15 5.22 -9.55
N GLY A 67 -1.10 4.83 -10.41
CA GLY A 67 -1.17 5.23 -11.80
C GLY A 67 -0.67 4.15 -12.77
N LYS A 68 -1.01 4.34 -14.04
CA LYS A 68 -0.72 3.39 -15.11
C LYS A 68 0.78 3.18 -15.30
N GLY A 69 1.21 1.92 -15.43
CA GLY A 69 2.61 1.56 -15.64
C GLY A 69 3.47 1.55 -14.38
N TYR A 70 2.86 1.66 -13.20
CA TYR A 70 3.58 1.54 -11.93
C TYR A 70 4.31 0.19 -11.85
N GLU A 71 5.62 0.22 -11.63
CA GLU A 71 6.49 -0.96 -11.51
C GLU A 71 6.31 -1.97 -12.66
N SER A 72 6.05 -1.48 -13.88
CA SER A 72 5.66 -2.33 -15.01
C SER A 72 6.67 -3.44 -15.30
N GLU A 73 7.98 -3.16 -15.20
CA GLU A 73 9.03 -4.16 -15.43
C GLU A 73 9.00 -5.29 -14.38
N VAL A 74 8.75 -4.96 -13.11
CA VAL A 74 8.63 -5.95 -12.03
C VAL A 74 7.37 -6.79 -12.23
N LEU A 75 6.26 -6.14 -12.57
CA LEU A 75 4.98 -6.81 -12.81
C LEU A 75 5.01 -7.69 -14.07
N ASP A 76 5.70 -7.25 -15.13
CA ASP A 76 5.93 -8.06 -16.33
C ASP A 76 6.73 -9.32 -16.01
N ARG A 77 7.77 -9.22 -15.16
CA ARG A 77 8.53 -10.39 -14.69
C ARG A 77 7.68 -11.28 -13.79
N PHE A 78 6.83 -10.70 -12.95
CA PHE A 78 5.93 -11.45 -12.08
C PHE A 78 4.92 -12.27 -12.90
N GLU A 79 4.25 -11.64 -13.88
CA GLU A 79 3.37 -12.34 -14.82
C GLU A 79 4.13 -13.37 -15.67
N ALA A 80 5.34 -13.04 -16.12
CA ALA A 80 6.20 -13.98 -16.85
C ALA A 80 6.62 -15.17 -15.99
N SER A 81 6.75 -15.01 -14.68
CA SER A 81 7.05 -16.11 -13.74
C SER A 81 5.87 -17.06 -13.56
N LEU A 82 4.63 -16.60 -13.76
CA LEU A 82 3.45 -17.47 -13.80
C LEU A 82 3.33 -18.25 -15.11
N LYS A 83 3.76 -17.63 -16.22
CA LYS A 83 3.72 -18.22 -17.58
C LYS A 83 4.94 -19.10 -17.87
N GLY A 84 6.06 -18.79 -17.23
CA GLY A 84 7.34 -19.46 -17.39
C GLY A 84 7.36 -20.74 -16.58
N THR A 85 7.22 -21.87 -17.26
CA THR A 85 7.69 -23.17 -16.79
C THR A 85 9.06 -22.97 -16.13
N SER A 86 9.15 -23.25 -14.83
CA SER A 86 10.40 -23.26 -14.07
C SER A 86 11.50 -23.82 -14.98
N CYS A 87 12.48 -22.99 -15.38
CA CYS A 87 13.61 -23.47 -16.14
C CYS A 87 14.12 -24.72 -15.44
N GLY A 88 14.20 -25.81 -16.20
CA GLY A 88 14.37 -27.17 -15.71
C GLY A 88 15.28 -27.20 -14.49
N THR A 89 14.78 -27.78 -13.40
CA THR A 89 15.64 -28.12 -12.28
C THR A 89 16.89 -28.81 -12.84
N PRO A 90 18.08 -28.56 -12.29
CA PRO A 90 19.32 -29.16 -12.79
C PRO A 90 19.33 -30.70 -12.72
N PHE A 91 18.26 -31.31 -12.20
CA PHE A 91 18.02 -32.74 -12.12
C PHE A 91 17.13 -33.29 -13.26
N ALA A 92 16.57 -32.43 -14.13
CA ALA A 92 15.68 -32.85 -15.21
C ALA A 92 16.41 -33.32 -16.49
N GLY A 93 17.74 -33.32 -16.50
CA GLY A 93 18.57 -33.76 -17.62
C GLY A 93 19.61 -34.79 -17.23
N VAL A 94 19.41 -36.03 -17.70
CA VAL A 94 20.39 -37.13 -17.81
C VAL A 94 20.74 -37.86 -16.51
N THR A 95 19.88 -38.82 -16.14
CA THR A 95 20.40 -40.12 -15.70
C THR A 95 19.85 -41.19 -16.63
N GLN A 96 20.67 -41.54 -17.63
CA GLN A 96 20.65 -42.85 -18.25
C GLN A 96 20.63 -43.92 -17.16
N LEU A 97 19.59 -44.75 -17.11
CA LEU A 97 19.77 -46.14 -16.71
C LEU A 97 18.99 -46.99 -17.72
N THR A 98 19.65 -47.18 -18.86
CA THR A 98 19.57 -48.43 -19.59
C THR A 98 20.14 -49.54 -18.72
N ASN A 99 19.26 -50.31 -18.08
CA ASN A 99 19.24 -51.79 -18.06
C ASN A 99 18.06 -52.25 -17.20
#